data_AF-A0A368ZIX8-F1
#
_entry.id   AF-A0A368ZIX8-F1
#
_cell.length_a   1.000
_cell.length_b   1.000
_cell.length_c   1.000
_cell.angle_alpha   90.00
_cell.angle_beta   90.00
_cell.angle_gamma   90.00
#
_symmetry.space_group_name_H-M   'P 1'
#
loop_
_entity.id
_entity.type
_entity.pdbx_description
1 polymer ?
#
loop_
_entity_poly.entity_id
_entity_poly.type
_entity_poly.pdbx_seq_one_letter_code
_entity_poly.pdbx_strand_id
1 'polypeptide(L)'
;MKSIFTILAAFLLCTSTCFAQVGIGTDTPNASSILELQSTDKGLLLPRLTTAERDLIASPVEGLTIYNTTTESLEVYISEAVGWSHLSTEADATPTLTLYDDNTGTIPSQNGTFYNLPVGGGETTEIQEINTDYFSVISDGKIEILKDGSYIINASWSVSNLKTGSNKYILAVFLNNNRIAYLSRGVATLGSGDHFGVTGTFQYKFAAGDVIDIKYYIKNEDTPSTNLSGTYTHIGITKL
;
A
#
# COMPACT_ATOMS: atom_id res chain seq x y z
N MET A 1 -69.40 38.73 19.66
CA MET A 1 -68.38 39.03 18.63
C MET A 1 -66.97 39.16 19.19
N LYS A 2 -66.74 39.93 20.28
CA LYS A 2 -65.38 40.09 20.87
C LYS A 2 -64.75 38.78 21.38
N SER A 3 -65.53 37.90 22.00
CA SER A 3 -65.08 36.59 22.51
C SER A 3 -64.63 35.61 21.42
N ILE A 4 -65.19 35.70 20.21
CA ILE A 4 -64.82 34.84 19.07
C ILE A 4 -63.46 35.25 18.50
N PHE A 5 -63.16 36.55 18.48
CA PHE A 5 -61.86 37.06 18.05
C PHE A 5 -60.74 36.67 19.02
N THR A 6 -61.03 36.66 20.32
CA THR A 6 -60.06 36.24 21.36
C THR A 6 -59.75 34.74 21.27
N ILE A 7 -60.77 33.89 21.04
CA ILE A 7 -60.57 32.44 20.90
C ILE A 7 -59.80 32.12 19.61
N LEU A 8 -60.09 32.82 18.50
CA LEU A 8 -59.38 32.64 17.23
C LEU A 8 -57.91 33.08 17.33
N ALA A 9 -57.63 34.19 18.02
CA ALA A 9 -56.26 34.63 18.29
C ALA A 9 -55.51 33.65 19.20
N ALA A 10 -56.15 33.10 20.24
CA ALA A 10 -55.55 32.08 21.11
C ALA A 10 -55.25 30.77 20.34
N PHE A 11 -56.12 30.38 19.40
CA PHE A 11 -55.89 29.21 18.54
C PHE A 11 -54.72 29.42 17.55
N LEU A 12 -54.54 30.64 17.06
CA LEU A 12 -53.42 31.02 16.18
C LEU A 12 -52.07 31.09 16.92
N LEU A 13 -52.06 31.35 18.24
CA LEU A 13 -50.86 31.31 19.07
C LEU A 13 -50.44 29.88 19.50
N CYS A 14 -51.29 28.87 19.26
CA CYS A 14 -51.00 27.47 19.56
C CYS A 14 -50.46 26.69 18.35
N THR A 15 -49.94 27.35 17.31
CA THR A 15 -49.27 26.65 16.21
C THR A 15 -47.93 26.08 16.70
N SER A 16 -47.94 24.82 17.11
CA SER A 16 -46.72 24.05 17.37
C SER A 16 -45.91 23.96 16.08
N THR A 17 -44.63 24.33 16.14
CA THR A 17 -43.68 24.06 15.07
C THR A 17 -43.54 22.54 14.94
N CYS A 18 -44.11 21.97 13.87
CA CYS A 18 -43.84 20.58 13.54
C CYS A 18 -42.44 20.50 12.90
N PHE A 19 -41.57 19.68 13.48
CA PHE A 19 -40.28 19.38 12.87
C PHE A 19 -40.49 18.35 11.75
N ALA A 20 -40.00 18.63 10.54
CA ALA A 20 -40.14 17.76 9.38
C ALA A 20 -39.02 16.69 9.26
N GLN A 21 -38.18 16.57 10.28
CA GLN A 21 -37.09 15.60 10.35
C GLN A 21 -37.63 14.17 10.52
N VAL A 22 -37.03 13.23 9.81
CA VAL A 22 -37.42 11.82 9.83
C VAL A 22 -36.52 11.08 10.81
N GLY A 23 -37.10 10.60 11.91
CA GLY A 23 -36.44 9.64 12.80
C GLY A 23 -36.92 8.22 12.48
N ILE A 24 -36.00 7.28 12.30
CA ILE A 24 -36.31 5.85 12.24
C ILE A 24 -35.61 5.16 13.41
N GLY A 25 -36.38 4.67 14.37
CA GLY A 25 -35.87 4.08 15.61
C GLY A 25 -35.53 5.11 16.70
N THR A 26 -35.83 6.39 16.48
CA THR A 26 -35.74 7.48 17.47
C THR A 26 -36.91 8.44 17.32
N ASP A 27 -37.50 8.85 18.45
CA ASP A 27 -38.58 9.87 18.49
C ASP A 27 -38.02 11.29 18.60
N THR A 28 -36.72 11.42 18.88
CA THR A 28 -36.02 12.69 19.05
C THR A 28 -34.79 12.75 18.16
N PRO A 29 -34.96 12.74 16.82
CA PRO A 29 -33.83 12.91 15.91
C PRO A 29 -33.12 14.24 16.17
N ASN A 30 -31.81 14.24 15.96
CA ASN A 30 -30.93 15.37 16.16
C ASN A 30 -31.41 16.56 15.33
N ALA A 31 -31.47 17.75 15.95
CA ALA A 31 -31.95 18.96 15.28
C ALA A 31 -31.11 19.39 14.05
N SER A 32 -29.90 18.85 13.88
CA SER A 32 -29.06 19.07 12.70
C SER A 32 -29.23 18.00 11.60
N SER A 33 -30.17 17.05 11.72
CA SER A 33 -30.39 15.99 10.74
C SER A 33 -31.76 16.09 10.08
N ILE A 34 -31.81 15.82 8.77
CA ILE A 34 -33.08 15.62 8.04
C ILE A 34 -33.56 14.18 8.21
N LEU A 35 -32.63 13.23 8.39
CA LEU A 35 -32.88 11.82 8.65
C LEU A 35 -31.90 11.30 9.72
N GLU A 36 -32.42 10.63 10.75
CA GLU A 36 -31.61 9.89 11.72
C GLU A 36 -32.11 8.44 11.83
N LEU A 37 -31.16 7.50 11.79
CA LEU A 37 -31.42 6.08 11.95
C LEU A 37 -30.77 5.62 13.26
N GLN A 38 -31.57 5.16 14.23
CA GLN A 38 -31.08 4.61 15.48
C GLN A 38 -31.51 3.14 15.62
N SER A 39 -30.53 2.26 15.74
CA SER A 39 -30.73 0.83 16.03
C SER A 39 -29.45 0.26 16.64
N THR A 40 -29.58 -0.74 17.49
CA THR A 40 -28.44 -1.49 18.05
C THR A 40 -28.14 -2.79 17.29
N ASP A 41 -29.00 -3.19 16.36
CA ASP A 41 -28.97 -4.49 15.69
C ASP A 41 -29.23 -4.44 14.17
N LYS A 42 -29.53 -3.27 13.60
CA LYS A 42 -29.78 -3.05 12.17
C LYS A 42 -28.88 -1.95 11.62
N GLY A 43 -28.51 -2.08 10.36
CA GLY A 43 -27.77 -1.06 9.60
C GLY A 43 -28.60 -0.44 8.47
N LEU A 44 -27.99 0.53 7.78
CA LEU A 44 -28.53 1.09 6.53
C LEU A 44 -28.06 0.25 5.34
N LEU A 45 -29.00 -0.38 4.64
CA LEU A 45 -28.71 -1.04 3.38
C LEU A 45 -28.89 -0.05 2.22
N LEU A 46 -27.79 0.41 1.65
CA LEU A 46 -27.77 1.29 0.48
C LEU A 46 -28.13 0.53 -0.80
N PRO A 47 -28.50 1.24 -1.90
CA PRO A 47 -28.65 0.61 -3.21
C PRO A 47 -27.40 -0.20 -3.58
N ARG A 48 -27.61 -1.44 -4.01
CA ARG A 48 -26.54 -2.36 -4.39
C ARG A 48 -26.50 -2.49 -5.90
N LEU A 49 -25.38 -2.11 -6.50
CA LEU A 49 -25.19 -2.08 -7.94
C LEU A 49 -23.87 -2.75 -8.29
N THR A 50 -23.81 -3.42 -9.43
CA THR A 50 -22.52 -3.71 -10.06
C THR A 50 -21.89 -2.43 -10.61
N THR A 51 -20.59 -2.44 -10.89
CA THR A 51 -19.89 -1.35 -11.59
C THR A 51 -20.62 -0.95 -12.88
N ALA A 52 -21.07 -1.94 -13.67
CA ALA A 52 -21.77 -1.69 -14.92
C ALA A 52 -23.13 -1.01 -14.72
N GLU A 53 -23.90 -1.39 -13.69
CA GLU A 53 -25.18 -0.77 -13.38
C GLU A 53 -25.03 0.64 -12.81
N ARG A 54 -24.02 0.86 -11.95
CA ARG A 54 -23.67 2.18 -11.42
C ARG A 54 -23.31 3.15 -12.54
N ASP A 55 -22.54 2.70 -13.52
CA ASP A 55 -22.10 3.54 -14.65
C ASP A 55 -23.26 3.92 -15.60
N LEU A 56 -24.42 3.27 -15.49
CA LEU A 56 -25.64 3.63 -16.20
C LEU A 56 -26.46 4.71 -15.48
N ILE A 57 -26.09 5.12 -14.27
CA ILE A 57 -26.76 6.24 -13.58
C ILE A 57 -26.47 7.53 -14.36
N ALA A 58 -27.49 8.06 -15.01
CA ALA A 58 -27.39 9.31 -15.75
C ALA A 58 -27.39 10.51 -14.79
N SER A 59 -26.41 11.42 -14.95
CA SER A 59 -26.28 12.65 -14.16
C SER A 59 -26.33 12.41 -12.64
N PRO A 60 -25.43 11.57 -12.08
CA PRO A 60 -25.38 11.35 -10.64
C PRO A 60 -25.10 12.68 -9.91
N VAL A 61 -25.73 12.85 -8.75
CA VAL A 61 -25.59 14.05 -7.93
C VAL A 61 -24.45 13.87 -6.94
N GLU A 62 -23.69 14.94 -6.66
CA GLU A 62 -22.66 14.95 -5.62
C GLU A 62 -23.23 14.46 -4.27
N GLY A 63 -22.51 13.54 -3.64
CA GLY A 63 -22.93 12.88 -2.39
C GLY A 63 -23.84 11.67 -2.59
N LEU A 64 -24.16 11.25 -3.83
CA LEU A 64 -24.89 10.01 -4.08
C LEU A 64 -24.05 8.81 -3.62
N THR A 65 -24.58 8.03 -2.67
CA THR A 65 -23.88 6.89 -2.08
C THR A 65 -24.54 5.57 -2.45
N ILE A 66 -23.74 4.60 -2.89
CA ILE A 66 -24.16 3.24 -3.21
C ILE A 66 -23.19 2.22 -2.61
N TYR A 67 -23.60 0.96 -2.57
CA TYR A 67 -22.68 -0.16 -2.34
C TYR A 67 -22.42 -0.88 -3.67
N ASN A 68 -21.19 -0.88 -4.14
CA ASN A 68 -20.82 -1.56 -5.37
C ASN A 68 -20.46 -3.01 -5.09
N THR A 69 -21.24 -3.95 -5.64
CA THR A 69 -21.07 -5.39 -5.43
C THR A 69 -19.95 -6.00 -6.24
N THR A 70 -19.42 -5.29 -7.24
CA THR A 70 -18.24 -5.72 -8.02
C THR A 70 -16.94 -5.34 -7.32
N THR A 71 -16.88 -4.17 -6.69
CA THR A 71 -15.70 -3.68 -5.94
C THR A 71 -15.78 -3.97 -4.45
N GLU A 72 -16.91 -4.52 -3.99
CA GLU A 72 -17.22 -4.83 -2.59
C GLU A 72 -17.11 -3.63 -1.65
N SER A 73 -17.30 -2.42 -2.17
CA SER A 73 -17.02 -1.17 -1.47
C SER A 73 -18.22 -0.22 -1.45
N LEU A 74 -18.26 0.66 -0.44
CA LEU A 74 -19.10 1.85 -0.50
C LEU A 74 -18.52 2.82 -1.51
N GLU A 75 -19.36 3.40 -2.35
CA GLU A 75 -18.93 4.41 -3.32
C GLU A 75 -19.78 5.67 -3.21
N VAL A 76 -19.12 6.82 -3.27
CA VAL A 76 -19.75 8.14 -3.29
C VAL A 76 -19.40 8.83 -4.59
N TYR A 77 -20.39 9.40 -5.25
CA TYR A 77 -20.16 10.31 -6.37
C TYR A 77 -19.71 11.68 -5.84
N ILE A 78 -18.49 12.11 -6.17
CA ILE A 78 -17.92 13.36 -5.64
C ILE A 78 -18.24 14.53 -6.57
N SER A 79 -17.91 14.44 -7.86
CA SER A 79 -18.20 15.50 -8.83
C SER A 79 -18.03 14.98 -10.25
N GLU A 80 -18.42 15.74 -11.26
CA GLU A 80 -18.12 15.39 -12.67
C GLU A 80 -16.62 15.24 -12.94
N ALA A 81 -15.77 15.99 -12.25
CA ALA A 81 -14.31 15.95 -12.44
C ALA A 81 -13.65 14.74 -11.75
N VAL A 82 -14.22 14.25 -10.65
CA VAL A 82 -13.65 13.17 -9.83
C VAL A 82 -14.34 11.83 -10.10
N GLY A 83 -15.65 11.83 -10.33
CA GLY A 83 -16.47 10.64 -10.54
C GLY A 83 -16.84 9.91 -9.25
N TRP A 84 -17.05 8.60 -9.38
CA TRP A 84 -17.30 7.68 -8.28
C TRP A 84 -15.99 7.37 -7.53
N SER A 85 -16.00 7.55 -6.22
CA SER A 85 -14.87 7.26 -5.33
C SER A 85 -15.26 6.22 -4.30
N HIS A 86 -14.35 5.29 -4.02
CA HIS A 86 -14.52 4.29 -2.98
C HIS A 86 -14.33 4.93 -1.59
N LEU A 87 -15.15 4.51 -0.62
CA LEU A 87 -14.98 4.77 0.80
C LEU A 87 -14.61 3.43 1.45
N SER A 88 -13.36 3.00 1.30
CA SER A 88 -12.87 1.80 1.96
C SER A 88 -12.02 2.17 3.19
N THR A 89 -12.13 1.36 4.23
CA THR A 89 -11.16 1.30 5.33
C THR A 89 -10.13 0.23 4.96
N GLU A 90 -8.85 0.61 4.91
CA GLU A 90 -7.66 -0.28 4.78
C GLU A 90 -7.45 -1.01 3.44
N ALA A 91 -8.45 -1.11 2.55
CA ALA A 91 -8.28 -1.79 1.24
C ALA A 91 -7.47 -0.96 0.21
N ASP A 92 -7.24 0.33 0.48
CA ASP A 92 -6.28 1.19 -0.22
C ASP A 92 -4.96 1.34 0.57
N ALA A 93 -4.60 0.37 1.41
CA ALA A 93 -3.24 0.32 1.95
C ALA A 93 -2.27 0.39 0.78
N THR A 94 -1.37 1.38 0.80
CA THR A 94 -0.41 1.64 -0.26
C THR A 94 0.27 0.32 -0.64
N PRO A 95 0.01 -0.24 -1.84
CA PRO A 95 0.39 -1.62 -2.11
C PRO A 95 1.88 -1.82 -1.87
N THR A 96 2.20 -2.71 -0.93
CA THR A 96 3.56 -2.90 -0.47
C THR A 96 3.99 -4.37 -0.48
N LEU A 97 5.29 -4.57 -0.59
CA LEU A 97 5.98 -5.83 -0.40
C LEU A 97 7.09 -5.57 0.61
N THR A 98 7.12 -6.35 1.68
CA THR A 98 8.19 -6.33 2.67
C THR A 98 8.78 -7.73 2.78
N LEU A 99 10.02 -7.87 2.33
CA LEU A 99 10.84 -9.06 2.49
C LEU A 99 11.90 -8.78 3.56
N TYR A 100 12.06 -9.71 4.50
CA TYR A 100 13.05 -9.62 5.56
C TYR A 100 13.55 -11.00 5.94
N ASP A 101 14.86 -11.12 6.07
CA ASP A 101 15.51 -12.31 6.57
C ASP A 101 16.66 -11.91 7.52
N ASP A 102 16.68 -12.52 8.71
CA ASP A 102 17.79 -12.40 9.65
C ASP A 102 19.02 -13.23 9.24
N ASN A 103 18.87 -13.94 8.11
CA ASN A 103 19.85 -14.57 7.26
C ASN A 103 21.18 -14.91 7.94
N THR A 104 21.11 -15.72 8.99
CA THR A 104 22.30 -16.21 9.71
C THR A 104 23.12 -17.24 8.90
N GLY A 105 22.72 -17.48 7.64
CA GLY A 105 23.29 -18.46 6.73
C GLY A 105 24.45 -17.95 5.87
N THR A 106 24.76 -18.71 4.81
CA THR A 106 25.80 -18.37 3.84
C THR A 106 25.22 -17.53 2.71
N ILE A 107 25.75 -16.33 2.50
CA ILE A 107 25.43 -15.45 1.38
C ILE A 107 26.41 -15.72 0.23
N PRO A 108 25.96 -16.26 -0.91
CA PRO A 108 26.84 -16.66 -2.01
C PRO A 108 27.64 -15.48 -2.56
N SER A 109 28.97 -15.54 -2.52
CA SER A 109 29.76 -14.50 -3.19
C SER A 109 30.90 -15.11 -3.97
N GLN A 110 31.09 -14.55 -5.16
CA GLN A 110 32.26 -14.76 -6.00
C GLN A 110 32.77 -13.39 -6.42
N ASN A 111 34.09 -13.26 -6.43
CA ASN A 111 34.76 -12.00 -6.69
C ASN A 111 34.34 -11.41 -8.03
N GLY A 112 33.73 -10.24 -8.00
CA GLY A 112 33.34 -9.53 -9.20
C GLY A 112 32.11 -10.08 -9.92
N THR A 113 31.25 -10.83 -9.23
CA THR A 113 30.00 -11.39 -9.76
C THR A 113 28.79 -10.79 -9.04
N PHE A 114 27.71 -10.56 -9.79
CA PHE A 114 26.43 -10.15 -9.19
C PHE A 114 25.62 -11.37 -8.74
N TYR A 115 25.04 -11.30 -7.55
CA TYR A 115 24.11 -12.29 -7.01
C TYR A 115 22.83 -11.59 -6.60
N ASN A 116 21.69 -12.26 -6.74
CA ASN A 116 20.44 -11.77 -6.17
C ASN A 116 20.55 -11.76 -4.64
N LEU A 117 19.97 -10.76 -3.98
CA LEU A 117 19.85 -10.76 -2.53
C LEU A 117 19.14 -12.04 -2.08
N PRO A 118 19.68 -12.78 -1.10
CA PRO A 118 19.11 -14.04 -0.64
C PRO A 118 17.93 -13.77 0.29
N VAL A 119 16.81 -13.31 -0.26
CA VAL A 119 15.57 -13.10 0.48
C VAL A 119 14.37 -13.26 -0.45
N GLY A 120 13.35 -13.97 0.00
CA GLY A 120 12.08 -14.21 -0.68
C GLY A 120 12.00 -15.53 -1.45
N GLY A 121 13.10 -16.29 -1.61
CA GLY A 121 13.12 -17.50 -2.44
C GLY A 121 13.08 -18.82 -1.69
N GLY A 122 13.21 -18.84 -0.37
CA GLY A 122 13.40 -20.07 0.41
C GLY A 122 12.26 -20.42 1.35
N GLU A 123 11.76 -19.46 2.12
CA GLU A 123 10.85 -19.73 3.24
C GLU A 123 9.70 -18.72 3.29
N THR A 124 8.48 -19.18 3.60
CA THR A 124 7.31 -18.28 3.73
C THR A 124 7.46 -17.25 4.85
N THR A 125 8.37 -17.49 5.79
CA THR A 125 8.68 -16.59 6.91
C THR A 125 9.44 -15.33 6.49
N GLU A 126 10.04 -15.31 5.29
CA GLU A 126 10.79 -14.15 4.79
C GLU A 126 9.87 -13.05 4.26
N ILE A 127 8.63 -13.40 3.88
CA ILE A 127 7.61 -12.45 3.43
C ILE A 127 6.87 -11.92 4.65
N GLN A 128 7.19 -10.69 5.07
CA GLN A 128 6.51 -10.03 6.18
C GLN A 128 5.17 -9.43 5.74
N GLU A 129 5.12 -8.93 4.52
CA GLU A 129 3.94 -8.32 3.93
C GLU A 129 3.99 -8.44 2.41
N ILE A 130 2.86 -8.75 1.78
CA ILE A 130 2.75 -8.74 0.32
C ILE A 130 1.32 -8.40 -0.09
N ASN A 131 1.16 -7.37 -0.91
CA ASN A 131 -0.04 -7.19 -1.71
C ASN A 131 0.08 -8.02 -3.00
N THR A 132 -0.58 -9.17 -3.03
CA THR A 132 -0.50 -10.15 -4.13
C THR A 132 -1.14 -9.69 -5.44
N ASP A 133 -1.91 -8.59 -5.43
CA ASP A 133 -2.44 -7.99 -6.66
C ASP A 133 -1.39 -7.17 -7.41
N TYR A 134 -0.30 -6.81 -6.73
CA TYR A 134 0.77 -5.93 -7.23
C TYR A 134 2.13 -6.60 -7.35
N PHE A 135 2.41 -7.62 -6.54
CA PHE A 135 3.72 -8.26 -6.48
C PHE A 135 3.60 -9.78 -6.49
N SER A 136 4.54 -10.43 -7.18
CA SER A 136 4.78 -11.86 -7.09
C SER A 136 6.27 -12.10 -6.83
N VAL A 137 6.61 -12.82 -5.77
CA VAL A 137 8.00 -13.16 -5.47
C VAL A 137 8.35 -14.45 -6.21
N ILE A 138 9.29 -14.37 -7.16
CA ILE A 138 9.66 -15.50 -8.03
C ILE A 138 10.72 -16.37 -7.34
N SER A 139 11.74 -15.72 -6.77
CA SER A 139 12.88 -16.35 -6.10
C SER A 139 13.64 -15.30 -5.31
N ASP A 140 14.77 -15.68 -4.70
CA ASP A 140 15.67 -14.77 -4.00
C ASP A 140 15.92 -13.47 -4.78
N GLY A 141 15.56 -12.36 -4.14
CA GLY A 141 15.75 -11.00 -4.63
C GLY A 141 15.06 -10.70 -5.95
N LYS A 142 14.14 -11.56 -6.42
CA LYS A 142 13.51 -11.49 -7.73
C LYS A 142 12.00 -11.42 -7.62
N ILE A 143 11.45 -10.31 -8.09
CA ILE A 143 10.04 -9.95 -7.90
C ILE A 143 9.45 -9.54 -9.26
N GLU A 144 8.23 -9.98 -9.54
CA GLU A 144 7.43 -9.52 -10.67
C GLU A 144 6.45 -8.43 -10.22
N ILE A 145 6.37 -7.36 -11.00
CA ILE A 145 5.39 -6.28 -10.83
C ILE A 145 4.14 -6.63 -11.64
N LEU A 146 2.97 -6.71 -11.00
CA LEU A 146 1.73 -7.19 -11.62
C LEU A 146 0.84 -6.07 -12.16
N LYS A 147 1.15 -4.80 -11.85
CA LYS A 147 0.38 -3.62 -12.28
C LYS A 147 1.32 -2.50 -12.73
N ASP A 148 0.87 -1.68 -13.67
CA ASP A 148 1.61 -0.50 -14.08
C ASP A 148 1.68 0.54 -12.96
N GLY A 149 2.77 1.32 -12.92
CA GLY A 149 2.82 2.57 -12.16
C GLY A 149 4.19 2.94 -11.63
N SER A 150 4.21 3.91 -10.72
CA SER A 150 5.41 4.36 -10.04
C SER A 150 5.61 3.56 -8.76
N TYR A 151 6.84 3.17 -8.48
CA TYR A 151 7.20 2.39 -7.30
C TYR A 151 8.47 2.96 -6.68
N ILE A 152 8.53 2.90 -5.35
CA ILE A 152 9.76 3.10 -4.59
C ILE A 152 10.25 1.74 -4.12
N ILE A 153 11.55 1.48 -4.29
CA ILE A 153 12.24 0.28 -3.87
C ILE A 153 13.30 0.71 -2.87
N ASN A 154 13.30 0.13 -1.68
CA ASN A 154 14.41 0.17 -0.76
C ASN A 154 14.97 -1.24 -0.56
N ALA A 155 16.28 -1.31 -0.32
CA ALA A 155 16.87 -2.58 0.08
C ALA A 155 18.07 -2.32 0.96
N SER A 156 18.30 -3.24 1.88
CA SER A 156 19.50 -3.28 2.70
C SER A 156 20.03 -4.71 2.79
N TRP A 157 21.33 -4.80 2.97
CA TRP A 157 21.97 -6.07 3.28
C TRP A 157 23.20 -5.82 4.14
N SER A 158 23.49 -6.79 5.00
CA SER A 158 24.64 -6.77 5.88
C SER A 158 25.25 -8.15 6.00
N VAL A 159 26.58 -8.18 6.12
CA VAL A 159 27.39 -9.39 6.12
C VAL A 159 28.43 -9.39 7.25
N SER A 160 28.65 -10.60 7.72
CA SER A 160 29.84 -11.16 8.32
C SER A 160 31.12 -10.94 7.53
N ASN A 161 32.28 -11.21 8.12
CA ASN A 161 33.44 -11.84 7.47
C ASN A 161 33.97 -11.25 6.13
N LEU A 162 33.63 -9.99 5.80
CA LEU A 162 34.15 -9.32 4.62
C LEU A 162 35.67 -9.18 4.75
N LYS A 163 36.41 -9.56 3.70
CA LYS A 163 37.87 -9.62 3.76
C LYS A 163 38.49 -8.23 3.93
N THR A 164 39.65 -8.18 4.59
CA THR A 164 40.43 -6.95 4.77
C THR A 164 40.85 -6.35 3.43
N GLY A 165 41.16 -5.05 3.42
CA GLY A 165 41.54 -4.34 2.20
C GLY A 165 40.36 -3.68 1.49
N SER A 166 40.57 -3.31 0.23
CA SER A 166 39.62 -2.52 -0.56
C SER A 166 38.57 -3.42 -1.22
N ASN A 167 37.34 -3.35 -0.71
CA ASN A 167 36.19 -4.07 -1.25
C ASN A 167 35.30 -3.11 -2.01
N LYS A 168 35.27 -3.23 -3.33
CA LYS A 168 34.24 -2.58 -4.15
C LYS A 168 32.91 -3.28 -3.88
N TYR A 169 31.89 -2.50 -3.56
CA TYR A 169 30.54 -3.01 -3.35
C TYR A 169 29.55 -2.29 -4.26
N ILE A 170 28.50 -3.02 -4.66
CA ILE A 170 27.37 -2.46 -5.39
C ILE A 170 26.11 -3.16 -4.89
N LEU A 171 25.07 -2.39 -4.59
CA LEU A 171 23.69 -2.84 -4.45
C LEU A 171 22.88 -2.17 -5.57
N ALA A 172 22.25 -2.97 -6.44
CA ALA A 172 21.70 -2.51 -7.71
C ALA A 172 20.33 -3.12 -8.00
N VAL A 173 19.54 -2.38 -8.78
CA VAL A 173 18.27 -2.83 -9.34
C VAL A 173 18.47 -3.19 -10.80
N PHE A 174 18.05 -4.39 -11.17
CA PHE A 174 17.94 -4.86 -12.54
C PHE A 174 16.47 -4.97 -12.92
N LEU A 175 16.16 -4.61 -14.16
CA LEU A 175 14.85 -4.75 -14.77
C LEU A 175 15.01 -5.61 -16.02
N ASN A 176 14.32 -6.75 -16.05
CA ASN A 176 14.35 -7.69 -17.17
C ASN A 176 15.79 -8.04 -17.58
N ASN A 177 16.63 -8.35 -16.58
CA ASN A 177 18.08 -8.64 -16.65
C ASN A 177 19.01 -7.46 -17.00
N ASN A 178 18.50 -6.25 -17.21
CA ASN A 178 19.32 -5.06 -17.45
C ASN A 178 19.44 -4.21 -16.19
N ARG A 179 20.65 -3.82 -15.79
CA ARG A 179 20.83 -2.93 -14.64
C ARG A 179 20.30 -1.54 -14.96
N ILE A 180 19.36 -1.05 -14.16
CA ILE A 180 18.75 0.28 -14.33
C ILE A 180 19.16 1.27 -13.24
N ALA A 181 19.61 0.79 -12.07
CA ALA A 181 19.96 1.67 -10.96
C ALA A 181 21.02 1.09 -10.02
N TYR A 182 21.64 1.98 -9.27
CA TYR A 182 22.39 1.66 -8.07
C TYR A 182 21.62 2.21 -6.86
N LEU A 183 21.23 1.33 -5.95
CA LEU A 183 20.73 1.73 -4.63
C LEU A 183 21.88 2.29 -3.80
N SER A 184 23.05 1.62 -3.87
CA SER A 184 24.29 2.08 -3.25
C SER A 184 25.49 1.49 -4.00
N ARG A 185 26.61 2.22 -4.05
CA ARG A 185 27.87 1.72 -4.63
C ARG A 185 29.07 2.48 -4.06
N GLY A 186 30.18 1.78 -3.89
CA GLY A 186 31.40 2.41 -3.39
C GLY A 186 32.53 1.43 -3.19
N VAL A 187 33.50 1.85 -2.37
CA VAL A 187 34.60 1.01 -1.90
C VAL A 187 34.64 1.12 -0.38
N ALA A 188 34.64 -0.01 0.30
CA ALA A 188 34.85 -0.13 1.73
C ALA A 188 36.26 -0.66 1.99
N THR A 189 37.06 0.06 2.76
CA THR A 189 38.42 -0.38 3.12
C THR A 189 38.42 -0.86 4.57
N LEU A 190 38.70 -2.15 4.77
CA LEU A 190 38.62 -2.78 6.10
C LEU A 190 40.01 -3.12 6.63
N GLY A 191 40.27 -2.75 7.89
CA GLY A 191 41.53 -3.05 8.59
C GLY A 191 41.56 -4.45 9.23
N SER A 192 40.41 -5.00 9.58
CA SER A 192 40.20 -6.37 10.10
C SER A 192 38.94 -6.98 9.46
N GLY A 193 38.74 -8.30 9.57
CA GLY A 193 37.48 -8.92 9.16
C GLY A 193 36.35 -8.35 10.02
N ASP A 194 35.42 -7.63 9.39
CA ASP A 194 34.46 -6.78 10.10
C ASP A 194 33.07 -6.88 9.46
N HIS A 195 32.07 -6.43 10.20
CA HIS A 195 30.70 -6.29 9.72
C HIS A 195 30.64 -5.19 8.66
N PHE A 196 29.96 -5.48 7.56
CA PHE A 196 29.71 -4.52 6.50
C PHE A 196 28.23 -4.53 6.16
N GLY A 197 27.64 -3.35 5.96
CA GLY A 197 26.25 -3.25 5.51
C GLY A 197 26.03 -2.00 4.69
N VAL A 198 25.10 -2.09 3.75
CA VAL A 198 24.66 -0.95 2.92
C VAL A 198 23.17 -1.01 2.68
N THR A 199 22.60 0.17 2.48
CA THR A 199 21.20 0.38 2.17
C THR A 199 21.08 1.42 1.06
N GLY A 200 19.94 1.47 0.39
CA GLY A 200 19.62 2.52 -0.55
C GLY A 200 18.17 2.47 -1.01
N THR A 201 17.80 3.48 -1.79
CA THR A 201 16.43 3.66 -2.30
C THR A 201 16.47 4.09 -3.76
N PHE A 202 15.50 3.62 -4.54
CA PHE A 202 15.34 3.95 -5.95
C PHE A 202 13.85 4.03 -6.28
N GLN A 203 13.46 5.02 -7.08
CA GLN A 203 12.08 5.18 -7.54
C GLN A 203 12.05 5.13 -9.06
N TYR A 204 11.09 4.38 -9.61
CA TYR A 204 10.96 4.20 -11.06
C TYR A 204 9.53 3.85 -11.46
N LYS A 205 9.23 4.02 -12.76
CA LYS A 205 7.95 3.62 -13.35
C LYS A 205 8.10 2.24 -14.01
N PHE A 206 7.36 1.26 -13.52
CA PHE A 206 7.33 -0.11 -14.03
C PHE A 206 6.00 -0.39 -14.76
N ALA A 207 6.03 -1.36 -15.66
CA ALA A 207 4.86 -1.92 -16.31
C ALA A 207 4.49 -3.28 -15.69
N ALA A 208 3.24 -3.70 -15.84
CA ALA A 208 2.80 -5.04 -15.48
C ALA A 208 3.59 -6.10 -16.27
N GLY A 209 4.04 -7.14 -15.58
CA GLY A 209 4.93 -8.18 -16.10
C GLY A 209 6.42 -7.82 -16.04
N ASP A 210 6.80 -6.62 -15.58
CA ASP A 210 8.20 -6.30 -15.36
C ASP A 210 8.78 -7.15 -14.22
N VAL A 211 9.94 -7.74 -14.47
CA VAL A 211 10.66 -8.52 -13.47
C VAL A 211 11.86 -7.72 -12.99
N ILE A 212 11.87 -7.44 -11.69
CA ILE A 212 12.98 -6.77 -11.00
C ILE A 212 13.84 -7.80 -10.27
N ASP A 213 15.16 -7.60 -10.35
CA ASP A 213 16.09 -8.27 -9.45
C ASP A 213 16.85 -7.24 -8.61
N ILE A 214 16.91 -7.45 -7.31
CA ILE A 214 17.79 -6.71 -6.41
C ILE A 214 19.05 -7.53 -6.21
N LYS A 215 20.17 -7.02 -6.72
CA LYS A 215 21.44 -7.74 -6.75
C LYS A 215 22.53 -7.00 -5.99
N TYR A 216 23.41 -7.76 -5.36
CA TYR A 216 24.65 -7.26 -4.79
C TYR A 216 25.87 -7.75 -5.57
N TYR A 217 26.98 -7.07 -5.35
CA TYR A 217 28.29 -7.38 -5.93
C TYR A 217 29.36 -6.99 -4.93
N ILE A 218 30.35 -7.85 -4.79
CA ILE A 218 31.58 -7.57 -4.03
C ILE A 218 32.78 -7.92 -4.91
N LYS A 219 33.77 -7.03 -4.94
CA LYS A 219 35.08 -7.31 -5.53
C LYS A 219 36.21 -6.82 -4.64
N ASN A 220 37.16 -7.69 -4.36
CA ASN A 220 38.44 -7.37 -3.75
C ASN A 220 39.55 -7.97 -4.63
N GLU A 221 40.50 -7.13 -5.06
CA GLU A 221 41.57 -7.55 -5.97
C GLU A 221 42.64 -8.39 -5.25
N ASP A 222 42.88 -8.10 -3.97
CA ASP A 222 43.99 -8.68 -3.19
C ASP A 222 43.53 -9.90 -2.39
N THR A 223 42.33 -9.83 -1.80
CA THR A 223 41.76 -10.85 -0.92
C THR A 223 40.30 -11.14 -1.31
N PRO A 224 40.07 -11.89 -2.41
CA PRO A 224 38.73 -12.24 -2.86
C PRO A 224 37.84 -12.82 -1.75
N SER A 225 36.66 -12.24 -1.56
CA SER A 225 35.64 -12.82 -0.70
C SER A 225 34.93 -13.95 -1.45
N THR A 226 34.87 -15.13 -0.85
CA THR A 226 34.05 -16.25 -1.31
C THR A 226 33.13 -16.66 -0.19
N ASN A 227 31.82 -16.63 -0.43
CA ASN A 227 30.76 -16.94 0.55
C ASN A 227 30.86 -16.10 1.83
N LEU A 228 29.98 -15.11 1.93
CA LEU A 228 29.88 -14.24 3.08
C LEU A 228 28.97 -14.88 4.13
N SER A 229 29.13 -14.55 5.40
CA SER A 229 28.15 -14.91 6.43
C SER A 229 27.07 -13.82 6.43
N GLY A 230 25.80 -14.18 6.30
CA GLY A 230 24.72 -13.21 6.34
C GLY A 230 24.50 -12.68 7.75
N THR A 231 23.80 -11.55 7.85
CA THR A 231 23.36 -11.02 9.14
C THR A 231 21.97 -10.42 9.06
N TYR A 232 21.68 -9.58 8.06
CA TYR A 232 20.33 -9.06 7.80
C TYR A 232 20.19 -8.73 6.32
N THR A 233 19.07 -9.14 5.73
CA THR A 233 18.70 -8.77 4.35
C THR A 233 17.26 -8.29 4.32
N HIS A 234 17.00 -7.20 3.61
CA HIS A 234 15.68 -6.61 3.48
C HIS A 234 15.45 -6.04 2.09
N ILE A 235 14.24 -6.23 1.56
CA ILE A 235 13.73 -5.56 0.37
C ILE A 235 12.34 -5.04 0.72
N GLY A 236 12.10 -3.75 0.49
CA GLY A 236 10.77 -3.16 0.55
C GLY A 236 10.42 -2.51 -0.79
N ILE A 237 9.18 -2.68 -1.21
CA ILE A 237 8.65 -2.07 -2.44
C ILE A 237 7.29 -1.52 -2.14
N THR A 238 7.07 -0.25 -2.47
CA THR A 238 5.78 0.41 -2.27
C THR A 238 5.35 1.07 -3.57
N LYS A 239 4.11 0.83 -3.99
CA LYS A 239 3.50 1.54 -5.12
C LYS A 239 3.12 2.96 -4.71
N LEU A 240 3.47 3.94 -5.52
CA LEU A 240 3.14 5.36 -5.31
C LEU A 240 1.88 5.78 -6.06
#